data_AF-A0A200RBF8-F1
#
_entry.id   AF-A0A200RBF8-F1
#
_cell.length_a   1.000
_cell.length_b   1.000
_cell.length_c   1.000
_cell.angle_alpha   90.00
_cell.angle_beta   90.00
_cell.angle_gamma   90.00
#
_symmetry.space_group_name_H-M   'P 1'
#
loop_
_entity.id
_entity.type
_entity.pdbx_description
1 polymer ?
#
loop_
_entity_poly.entity_id
_entity_poly.type
_entity_poly.pdbx_seq_one_letter_code
_entity_poly.pdbx_strand_id
1 'polypeptide(L)'
;MEDKVSSFWGPVTSTTEWCEKNYAYSSYIAEFYNTISNIPCILLALIGLINALRQRFEKRFSVLHISNMILAIGSMLFHATLQHVQQQSDETPMVWEMLLYLYILYSPDWHYRSTMPTFLFLYGAVFAAVHSQEISSWYVNPQGHAFWHVLMGFNSYFANTFLMFCRAQQLGWSPRVVHFMGLLPYVKIQKPKTQ
;
A
#
# COMPACT_ATOMS: atom_id res chain seq x y z
N MET A 1 -2.79 -25.32 -30.74
CA MET A 1 -3.81 -24.28 -30.68
C MET A 1 -3.99 -24.01 -29.20
N GLU A 2 -3.34 -22.97 -28.67
CA GLU A 2 -3.45 -22.64 -27.24
C GLU A 2 -4.90 -22.25 -26.96
N ASP A 3 -5.56 -22.98 -26.06
CA ASP A 3 -6.89 -22.66 -25.57
C ASP A 3 -6.81 -21.31 -24.84
N LYS A 4 -7.10 -20.23 -25.57
CA LYS A 4 -7.29 -18.90 -25.01
C LYS A 4 -8.52 -19.00 -24.10
N VAL A 5 -8.29 -19.11 -22.80
CA VAL A 5 -9.36 -19.06 -21.79
C VAL A 5 -10.18 -17.80 -22.06
N SER A 6 -11.46 -17.98 -22.35
CA SER A 6 -12.36 -16.87 -22.65
C SER A 6 -12.56 -15.99 -21.42
N SER A 7 -12.41 -14.68 -21.58
CA SER A 7 -12.67 -13.70 -20.52
C SER A 7 -14.12 -13.73 -20.04
N PHE A 8 -14.33 -13.85 -18.73
CA PHE A 8 -15.66 -13.71 -18.11
C PHE A 8 -16.16 -12.26 -18.10
N TRP A 9 -15.27 -11.29 -17.91
CA TRP A 9 -15.59 -9.86 -17.73
C TRP A 9 -15.78 -9.08 -19.04
N GLY A 10 -15.73 -9.78 -20.18
CA GLY A 10 -15.76 -9.17 -21.51
C GLY A 10 -14.37 -8.80 -22.04
N PRO A 11 -14.28 -8.06 -23.14
CA PRO A 11 -12.99 -7.65 -23.70
C PRO A 11 -12.21 -6.76 -22.72
N VAL A 12 -10.88 -6.88 -22.74
CA VAL A 12 -9.99 -5.99 -21.98
C VAL A 12 -10.18 -4.56 -22.49
N THR A 13 -10.37 -3.62 -21.56
CA THR A 13 -10.59 -2.19 -21.87
C THR A 13 -9.60 -1.28 -21.13
N SER A 14 -8.74 -1.83 -20.28
CA SER A 14 -7.69 -1.07 -19.61
C SER A 14 -6.70 -0.45 -20.61
N THR A 15 -6.15 0.70 -20.27
CA THR A 15 -5.10 1.33 -21.10
C THR A 15 -3.72 0.72 -20.85
N THR A 16 -3.57 0.01 -19.73
CA THR A 16 -2.33 -0.63 -19.31
C THR A 16 -2.60 -2.12 -19.08
N GLU A 17 -1.71 -2.95 -19.62
CA GLU A 17 -1.59 -4.38 -19.33
C GLU A 17 -0.19 -4.61 -18.79
N TRP A 18 -0.05 -5.43 -17.75
CA TRP A 18 1.24 -5.67 -17.11
C TRP A 18 1.88 -6.93 -17.69
N CYS A 19 2.99 -7.36 -17.09
CA CYS A 19 3.78 -8.47 -17.62
C CYS A 19 3.06 -9.83 -17.51
N GLU A 20 2.02 -9.97 -16.68
CA GLU A 20 1.32 -11.25 -16.47
C GLU A 20 0.41 -11.61 -17.66
N LYS A 21 0.36 -12.89 -18.04
CA LYS A 21 -0.53 -13.35 -19.12
C LYS A 21 -1.99 -13.34 -18.66
N ASN A 22 -2.82 -12.61 -19.39
CA ASN A 22 -4.26 -12.50 -19.13
C ASN A 22 -4.98 -13.87 -19.19
N TYR A 23 -5.80 -14.14 -18.18
CA TYR A 23 -6.67 -15.31 -18.03
C TYR A 23 -5.93 -16.66 -18.11
N ALA A 24 -4.63 -16.69 -17.81
CA ALA A 24 -3.80 -17.90 -17.95
C ALA A 24 -4.20 -19.04 -17.00
N TYR A 25 -4.76 -18.71 -15.83
CA TYR A 25 -5.11 -19.68 -14.78
C TYR A 25 -6.61 -19.80 -14.52
N SER A 26 -7.41 -18.80 -14.92
CA SER A 26 -8.85 -18.74 -14.68
C SER A 26 -9.52 -17.78 -15.65
N SER A 27 -10.76 -18.04 -16.05
CA SER A 27 -11.59 -17.12 -16.84
C SER A 27 -12.12 -15.93 -16.02
N TYR A 28 -12.07 -16.02 -14.68
CA TYR A 28 -12.59 -15.00 -13.77
C TYR A 28 -11.56 -13.98 -13.29
N ILE A 29 -10.27 -14.33 -13.34
CA ILE A 29 -9.17 -13.49 -12.85
C ILE A 29 -8.17 -13.33 -13.99
N ALA A 30 -8.07 -12.12 -14.53
CA ALA A 30 -7.21 -11.83 -15.67
C ALA A 30 -5.72 -11.97 -15.31
N GLU A 31 -5.23 -11.28 -14.28
CA GLU A 31 -3.84 -11.36 -13.83
C GLU A 31 -3.80 -11.96 -12.41
N PHE A 32 -3.67 -13.28 -12.32
CA PHE A 32 -3.80 -14.03 -11.07
C PHE A 32 -2.79 -13.60 -10.01
N TYR A 33 -1.50 -13.54 -10.35
CA TYR A 33 -0.44 -13.16 -9.42
C TYR A 33 -0.54 -11.68 -9.03
N ASN A 34 -0.86 -10.79 -9.96
CA ASN A 34 -1.09 -9.37 -9.66
C ASN A 34 -2.32 -9.17 -8.74
N THR A 35 -3.37 -9.98 -8.88
CA THR A 35 -4.51 -9.95 -7.95
C THR A 35 -4.12 -10.46 -6.56
N ILE A 36 -3.55 -11.66 -6.42
CA ILE A 36 -3.29 -12.23 -5.09
C ILE A 36 -2.16 -11.53 -4.32
N SER A 37 -1.22 -10.90 -5.03
CA SER A 37 -0.10 -10.17 -4.42
C SER A 37 -0.52 -8.93 -3.64
N ASN A 38 -1.76 -8.46 -3.80
CA ASN A 38 -2.35 -7.38 -3.00
C ASN A 38 -2.90 -7.85 -1.64
N ILE A 39 -3.08 -9.17 -1.42
CA ILE A 39 -3.60 -9.71 -0.16
C ILE A 39 -2.74 -9.32 1.05
N PRO A 40 -1.40 -9.43 1.01
CA PRO A 40 -0.54 -8.95 2.10
C PRO A 40 -0.78 -7.47 2.44
N CYS A 41 -1.00 -6.60 1.45
CA CYS A 41 -1.28 -5.17 1.67
C CYS A 41 -2.55 -4.98 2.51
N ILE A 42 -3.63 -5.70 2.17
CA ILE A 42 -4.90 -5.65 2.90
C ILE A 42 -4.71 -6.12 4.35
N LEU A 43 -4.02 -7.25 4.54
CA LEU A 43 -3.79 -7.82 5.87
C LEU A 43 -2.94 -6.89 6.75
N LEU A 44 -1.85 -6.34 6.20
CA LEU A 44 -0.98 -5.42 6.93
C LEU A 44 -1.71 -4.12 7.29
N ALA A 45 -2.48 -3.56 6.35
CA ALA A 45 -3.27 -2.36 6.60
C ALA A 45 -4.36 -2.61 7.67
N LEU A 46 -5.01 -3.78 7.67
CA LEU A 46 -5.95 -4.18 8.71
C LEU A 46 -5.27 -4.32 10.08
N ILE A 47 -4.09 -4.93 10.16
CA ILE A 47 -3.31 -5.03 11.40
C ILE A 47 -2.97 -3.64 11.94
N GLY A 48 -2.51 -2.74 11.07
CA GLY A 48 -2.24 -1.34 11.41
C GLY A 48 -3.48 -0.60 11.91
N LEU A 49 -4.62 -0.77 11.24
CA LEU A 49 -5.90 -0.19 11.64
C LEU A 49 -6.33 -0.68 13.02
N ILE A 50 -6.29 -2.00 13.26
CA ILE A 50 -6.61 -2.60 14.56
C ILE A 50 -5.69 -2.01 15.64
N ASN A 51 -4.40 -1.86 15.35
CA ASN A 51 -3.45 -1.27 16.29
C ASN A 51 -3.77 0.19 16.62
N ALA A 52 -4.10 1.02 15.62
CA ALA A 52 -4.48 2.41 15.81
C ALA A 52 -5.79 2.55 16.62
N LEU A 53 -6.79 1.73 16.30
CA LEU A 53 -8.10 1.73 16.98
C LEU A 53 -7.98 1.27 18.44
N ARG A 54 -7.27 0.16 18.70
CA ARG A 54 -7.08 -0.38 20.06
C ARG A 54 -6.42 0.62 20.99
N GLN A 55 -5.51 1.44 20.47
CA GLN A 55 -4.79 2.45 21.24
C GLN A 55 -5.50 3.81 21.27
N ARG A 56 -6.66 3.92 20.61
CA ARG A 56 -7.42 5.18 20.43
C ARG A 56 -6.48 6.28 19.95
N PHE A 57 -5.74 5.99 18.87
CA PHE A 57 -4.87 6.96 18.23
C PHE A 57 -5.70 7.99 17.46
N GLU A 58 -5.05 9.01 16.92
CA GLU A 58 -5.76 10.05 16.16
C GLU A 58 -6.41 9.46 14.91
N LYS A 59 -7.66 9.87 14.62
CA LYS A 59 -8.47 9.31 13.53
C LYS A 59 -7.80 9.39 12.15
N ARG A 60 -6.92 10.39 11.93
CA ARG A 60 -6.15 10.55 10.68
C ARG A 60 -5.32 9.30 10.32
N PHE A 61 -4.80 8.58 11.31
CA PHE A 61 -4.06 7.33 11.07
C PHE A 61 -4.99 6.15 10.80
N SER A 62 -6.19 6.11 11.40
CA SER A 62 -7.21 5.13 11.01
C SER A 62 -7.65 5.33 9.56
N VAL A 63 -7.86 6.59 9.15
CA VAL A 63 -8.19 6.93 7.76
C VAL A 63 -7.09 6.47 6.81
N LEU A 64 -5.82 6.71 7.16
CA LEU A 64 -4.67 6.27 6.36
C LEU A 64 -4.67 4.75 6.12
N HIS A 65 -4.83 3.94 7.18
CA HIS A 65 -4.90 2.49 7.04
C HIS A 65 -6.14 2.01 6.25
N ILE A 66 -7.29 2.66 6.41
CA ILE A 66 -8.49 2.37 5.61
C ILE A 66 -8.23 2.68 4.13
N SER A 67 -7.58 3.81 3.83
CA SER A 67 -7.19 4.18 2.47
C SER A 67 -6.25 3.17 1.84
N ASN A 68 -5.24 2.66 2.58
CA ASN A 68 -4.39 1.57 2.10
C ASN A 68 -5.18 0.30 1.76
N MET A 69 -6.17 -0.07 2.58
CA MET A 69 -7.03 -1.22 2.29
C MET A 69 -7.88 -0.99 1.03
N ILE A 70 -8.46 0.20 0.87
CA ILE A 70 -9.27 0.56 -0.31
C ILE A 70 -8.42 0.50 -1.58
N LEU A 71 -7.20 1.07 -1.55
CA LEU A 71 -6.27 1.00 -2.68
C LEU A 71 -5.96 -0.46 -3.05
N ALA A 72 -5.57 -1.29 -2.08
CA ALA A 72 -5.24 -2.69 -2.36
C ALA A 72 -6.44 -3.50 -2.90
N ILE A 73 -7.65 -3.25 -2.40
CA ILE A 73 -8.88 -3.88 -2.93
C ILE A 73 -9.17 -3.39 -4.35
N GLY A 74 -9.02 -2.08 -4.61
CA GLY A 74 -9.18 -1.49 -5.94
C GLY A 74 -8.19 -2.08 -6.95
N SER A 75 -6.93 -2.22 -6.56
CA SER A 75 -5.89 -2.90 -7.33
C SER A 75 -6.26 -4.35 -7.63
N MET A 76 -6.77 -5.10 -6.65
CA MET A 76 -7.28 -6.47 -6.88
C MET A 76 -8.39 -6.51 -7.92
N LEU A 77 -9.37 -5.61 -7.83
CA LEU A 77 -10.49 -5.53 -8.77
C LEU A 77 -10.02 -5.18 -10.18
N PHE A 78 -9.06 -4.25 -10.29
CA PHE A 78 -8.43 -3.91 -11.55
C PHE A 78 -7.74 -5.13 -12.18
N HIS A 79 -6.82 -5.77 -11.46
CA HIS A 79 -6.07 -6.92 -11.98
C HIS A 79 -6.93 -8.15 -12.25
N ALA A 80 -8.04 -8.31 -11.53
CA ALA A 80 -8.97 -9.40 -11.79
C ALA A 80 -9.78 -9.20 -13.08
N THR A 81 -10.06 -7.94 -13.47
CA THR A 81 -11.04 -7.63 -14.54
C THR A 81 -10.41 -7.00 -15.79
N LEU A 82 -9.31 -6.26 -15.65
CA LEU A 82 -8.69 -5.39 -16.66
C LEU A 82 -9.71 -4.45 -17.35
N GLN A 83 -10.67 -3.94 -16.56
CA GLN A 83 -11.65 -2.98 -17.03
C GLN A 83 -11.21 -1.55 -16.72
N HIS A 84 -11.42 -0.62 -17.67
CA HIS A 84 -11.07 0.80 -17.50
C HIS A 84 -11.69 1.43 -16.24
N VAL A 85 -12.93 1.06 -15.91
CA VAL A 85 -13.60 1.56 -14.69
C VAL A 85 -12.90 1.07 -13.42
N GLN A 86 -12.39 -0.16 -13.43
CA GLN A 86 -11.66 -0.70 -12.28
C GLN A 86 -10.23 -0.15 -12.21
N GLN A 87 -9.62 0.20 -13.34
CA GLN A 87 -8.34 0.93 -13.37
C GLN A 87 -8.39 2.24 -12.56
N GLN A 88 -9.52 2.96 -12.64
CA GLN A 88 -9.73 4.16 -11.82
C GLN A 88 -9.77 3.85 -10.31
N SER A 89 -10.19 2.63 -9.94
CA SER A 89 -10.20 2.18 -8.54
C SER A 89 -8.81 1.82 -8.02
N ASP A 90 -7.83 1.64 -8.90
CA ASP A 90 -6.41 1.47 -8.54
C ASP A 90 -5.68 2.81 -8.56
N GLU A 91 -5.80 3.58 -9.64
CA GLU A 91 -5.06 4.83 -9.84
C GLU A 91 -5.53 5.99 -8.95
N THR A 92 -6.84 6.15 -8.77
CA THR A 92 -7.37 7.30 -8.00
C THR A 92 -7.00 7.21 -6.51
N PRO A 93 -7.14 6.05 -5.84
CA PRO A 93 -6.75 5.93 -4.44
C PRO A 93 -5.26 6.14 -4.19
N MET A 94 -4.37 5.85 -5.15
CA MET A 94 -2.94 6.18 -5.02
C MET A 94 -2.72 7.68 -4.81
N VAL A 95 -3.37 8.53 -5.63
CA VAL A 95 -3.28 9.99 -5.49
C VAL A 95 -3.86 10.45 -4.15
N TRP A 96 -4.99 9.87 -3.73
CA TRP A 96 -5.61 10.20 -2.46
C TRP A 96 -4.72 9.83 -1.26
N GLU A 97 -4.04 8.70 -1.32
CA GLU A 97 -3.08 8.28 -0.31
C GLU A 97 -1.90 9.26 -0.22
N MET A 98 -1.34 9.68 -1.36
CA MET A 98 -0.28 10.70 -1.38
C MET A 98 -0.73 12.01 -0.71
N LEU A 99 -1.95 12.47 -1.00
CA LEU A 99 -2.51 13.67 -0.37
C LEU A 99 -2.71 13.50 1.14
N LEU A 100 -3.09 12.31 1.62
CA LEU A 100 -3.21 12.01 3.04
C LEU A 100 -1.85 12.03 3.75
N TYR A 101 -0.80 11.46 3.14
CA TYR A 101 0.55 11.57 3.69
C TYR A 101 1.02 13.01 3.76
N LEU A 102 0.80 13.80 2.70
CA LEU A 102 1.12 15.23 2.72
C LEU A 102 0.37 15.96 3.83
N TYR A 103 -0.93 15.70 3.99
CA TYR A 103 -1.73 16.27 5.07
C TYR A 103 -1.18 15.94 6.47
N ILE A 104 -0.76 14.70 6.71
CA ILE A 104 -0.20 14.28 7.99
C ILE A 104 1.15 14.94 8.24
N LEU A 105 2.03 14.96 7.24
CA LEU A 105 3.40 15.46 7.37
C LEU A 105 3.49 16.99 7.47
N TYR A 106 2.60 17.71 6.79
CA TYR A 106 2.55 19.18 6.81
C TYR A 106 1.62 19.75 7.88
N SER A 107 1.03 18.89 8.71
CA SER A 107 0.15 19.33 9.79
C SER A 107 0.91 20.30 10.74
N PRO A 108 0.28 21.41 11.18
CA PRO A 108 0.99 22.47 11.93
C PRO A 108 1.63 21.99 13.23
N ASP A 109 1.11 20.90 13.79
CA ASP A 109 1.55 20.25 15.02
C ASP A 109 2.69 19.23 14.80
N TRP A 110 3.24 19.14 13.59
CA TRP A 110 4.32 18.22 13.24
C TRP A 110 5.71 18.84 13.44
N HIS A 111 6.54 18.22 14.28
CA HIS A 111 7.88 18.70 14.60
C HIS A 111 8.89 18.50 13.44
N TYR A 112 8.79 17.38 12.71
CA TYR A 112 9.69 17.04 11.60
C TYR A 112 9.21 17.58 10.25
N ARG A 113 8.80 18.86 10.23
CA ARG A 113 8.01 19.47 9.15
C ARG A 113 8.73 19.50 7.79
N SER A 114 10.06 19.52 7.78
CA SER A 114 10.86 19.52 6.54
C SER A 114 11.67 18.23 6.37
N THR A 115 12.28 17.71 7.44
CA THR A 115 13.16 16.53 7.35
C THR A 115 12.43 15.29 6.86
N MET A 116 11.22 15.02 7.39
CA MET A 116 10.48 13.80 7.08
C MET A 116 9.92 13.78 5.64
N PRO A 117 9.26 14.85 5.14
CA PRO A 117 8.90 14.94 3.73
C PRO A 117 10.09 14.82 2.79
N THR A 118 11.21 15.51 3.07
CA THR A 118 12.39 15.47 2.22
C THR A 118 12.99 14.06 2.14
N PHE A 119 13.11 13.36 3.27
CA PHE A 119 13.59 11.98 3.30
C PHE A 119 12.68 11.05 2.49
N LEU A 120 11.36 11.12 2.70
CA LEU A 120 10.39 10.30 1.98
C LEU A 120 10.37 10.61 0.47
N PHE A 121 10.52 11.89 0.09
CA PHE A 121 10.63 12.30 -1.31
C PHE A 121 11.88 11.70 -1.96
N LEU A 122 13.05 11.81 -1.32
CA LEU A 122 14.30 11.24 -1.84
C LEU A 122 14.22 9.72 -1.93
N TYR A 123 13.70 9.06 -0.90
CA TYR A 123 13.45 7.62 -0.90
C TYR A 123 12.54 7.21 -2.07
N GLY A 124 11.40 7.90 -2.24
CA GLY A 124 10.45 7.66 -3.32
C GLY A 124 11.03 7.93 -4.70
N ALA A 125 11.83 8.99 -4.86
CA ALA A 125 12.49 9.33 -6.12
C ALA A 125 13.56 8.29 -6.50
N VAL A 126 14.37 7.83 -5.54
CA VAL A 126 15.34 6.74 -5.76
C VAL A 126 14.62 5.46 -6.14
N PHE A 127 13.57 5.11 -5.40
CA PHE A 127 12.77 3.92 -5.67
C PHE A 127 12.12 3.98 -7.06
N ALA A 128 11.52 5.11 -7.42
CA ALA A 128 10.97 5.34 -8.75
C ALA A 128 12.04 5.25 -9.83
N ALA A 129 13.23 5.84 -9.64
CA ALA A 129 14.32 5.76 -10.61
C ALA A 129 14.84 4.32 -10.80
N VAL A 130 14.93 3.54 -9.72
CA VAL A 130 15.32 2.12 -9.79
C VAL A 130 14.27 1.29 -10.54
N HIS A 131 12.99 1.64 -10.41
CA HIS A 131 11.89 0.86 -10.97
C HIS A 131 11.34 1.42 -12.29
N SER A 132 11.77 2.60 -12.74
CA SER A 132 11.11 3.30 -13.85
C SER A 132 11.46 2.75 -15.23
N GLN A 133 12.57 2.01 -15.43
CA GLN A 133 13.02 1.72 -16.81
C GLN A 133 13.70 0.37 -17.13
N GLU A 134 13.85 -0.61 -16.23
CA GLU A 134 14.71 -1.79 -16.55
C GLU A 134 14.08 -3.18 -16.35
N ILE A 135 12.83 -3.31 -15.90
CA ILE A 135 12.24 -4.65 -15.59
C ILE A 135 11.33 -5.18 -16.72
N SER A 136 10.86 -4.32 -17.65
CA SER A 136 9.93 -4.74 -18.70
C SER A 136 10.58 -5.48 -19.88
N SER A 137 11.91 -5.42 -20.03
CA SER A 137 12.66 -5.99 -21.15
C SER A 137 13.40 -7.30 -20.82
N TRP A 138 13.27 -7.82 -19.60
CA TRP A 138 13.96 -9.05 -19.19
C TRP A 138 13.37 -10.29 -19.86
N TYR A 139 14.25 -11.21 -20.28
CA TYR A 139 13.89 -12.50 -20.89
C TYR A 139 13.04 -13.41 -19.98
N VAL A 140 13.05 -13.13 -18.67
CA VAL A 140 12.23 -13.80 -17.66
C VAL A 140 11.20 -12.79 -17.19
N ASN A 141 9.91 -13.07 -17.38
CA ASN A 141 8.82 -12.33 -16.76
C ASN A 141 8.94 -12.52 -15.23
N PRO A 142 9.47 -11.54 -14.48
CA PRO A 142 9.77 -11.75 -13.08
C PRO A 142 8.52 -11.55 -12.19
N GLN A 143 7.33 -11.38 -12.78
CA GLN A 143 6.14 -10.93 -12.04
C GLN A 143 6.45 -9.67 -11.23
N GLY A 144 7.26 -8.75 -11.81
CA GLY A 144 7.79 -7.58 -11.10
C GLY A 144 6.71 -6.71 -10.50
N HIS A 145 5.55 -6.63 -11.17
CA HIS A 145 4.37 -5.91 -10.67
C HIS A 145 3.73 -6.58 -9.45
N ALA A 146 3.66 -7.91 -9.42
CA ALA A 146 3.21 -8.65 -8.24
C ALA A 146 4.17 -8.47 -7.04
N PHE A 147 5.48 -8.51 -7.28
CA PHE A 147 6.47 -8.21 -6.22
C PHE A 147 6.37 -6.77 -5.73
N TRP A 148 6.13 -5.83 -6.65
CA TRP A 148 5.88 -4.44 -6.32
C TRP A 148 4.72 -4.28 -5.34
N HIS A 149 3.57 -4.93 -5.57
CA HIS A 149 2.45 -4.88 -4.62
C HIS A 149 2.87 -5.30 -3.23
N VAL A 150 3.57 -6.43 -3.10
CA VAL A 150 4.02 -6.95 -1.80
C VAL A 150 4.95 -5.94 -1.12
N LEU A 151 5.95 -5.44 -1.84
CA LEU A 151 6.92 -4.46 -1.30
C LEU A 151 6.23 -3.17 -0.87
N MET A 152 5.26 -2.68 -1.66
CA MET A 152 4.48 -1.49 -1.32
C MET A 152 3.60 -1.72 -0.08
N GLY A 153 2.98 -2.89 0.06
CA GLY A 153 2.22 -3.24 1.26
C GLY A 153 3.05 -3.19 2.54
N PHE A 154 4.26 -3.75 2.49
CA PHE A 154 5.22 -3.63 3.61
C PHE A 154 5.66 -2.19 3.82
N ASN A 155 5.99 -1.46 2.75
CA ASN A 155 6.42 -0.07 2.83
C ASN A 155 5.37 0.81 3.53
N SER A 156 4.11 0.78 3.08
CA SER A 156 3.02 1.54 3.69
C SER A 156 2.78 1.13 5.15
N TYR A 157 2.88 -0.16 5.48
CA TYR A 157 2.79 -0.62 6.86
C TYR A 157 3.87 -0.02 7.76
N PHE A 158 5.14 -0.09 7.34
CA PHE A 158 6.25 0.46 8.10
C PHE A 158 6.21 1.99 8.17
N ALA A 159 5.86 2.65 7.07
CA ALA A 159 5.70 4.10 7.02
C ALA A 159 4.63 4.58 8.01
N ASN A 160 3.44 3.97 7.98
CA ASN A 160 2.35 4.32 8.90
C ASN A 160 2.73 4.06 10.36
N THR A 161 3.35 2.92 10.62
CA THR A 161 3.86 2.56 11.97
C THR A 161 4.89 3.57 12.46
N PHE A 162 5.81 3.99 11.60
CA PHE A 162 6.82 5.00 11.91
C PHE A 162 6.19 6.38 12.17
N LEU A 163 5.24 6.81 11.33
CA LEU A 163 4.53 8.08 11.54
C LEU A 163 3.76 8.07 12.86
N MET A 164 3.11 6.96 13.21
CA MET A 164 2.47 6.79 14.53
C MET A 164 3.49 6.88 15.68
N PHE A 165 4.68 6.29 15.51
CA PHE A 165 5.75 6.36 16.52
C PHE A 165 6.21 7.80 16.74
N CYS A 166 6.59 8.51 15.68
CA CYS A 166 7.01 9.91 15.75
C CYS A 166 5.91 10.78 16.37
N ARG A 167 4.66 10.56 15.97
CA ARG A 167 3.53 11.31 16.51
C ARG A 167 3.33 11.04 18.01
N ALA A 168 3.45 9.79 18.45
CA ALA A 168 3.37 9.46 19.87
C ALA A 168 4.50 10.12 20.68
N GLN A 169 5.73 10.18 20.16
CA GLN A 169 6.83 10.89 20.82
C GLN A 169 6.54 12.39 20.93
N GLN A 170 6.01 13.02 19.87
CA GLN A 170 5.63 14.44 19.89
C GLN A 170 4.57 14.76 20.94
N LEU A 171 3.62 13.85 21.17
CA LEU A 171 2.59 13.98 22.20
C LEU A 171 3.13 13.74 23.62
N GLY A 172 4.44 13.54 23.80
CA GLY A 172 5.06 13.21 25.08
C GLY A 172 4.67 11.83 25.59
N TRP A 173 4.17 10.95 24.71
CA TRP A 173 3.87 9.57 25.08
C TRP A 173 5.16 8.75 25.06
N SER A 174 5.15 7.58 25.71
CA SER A 174 6.28 6.65 25.69
C SER A 174 6.01 5.50 24.71
N PRO A 175 6.17 5.70 23.38
CA PRO A 175 5.99 4.63 22.42
C PRO A 175 7.15 3.62 22.51
N ARG A 176 6.82 2.35 22.31
CA ARG A 176 7.78 1.25 22.19
C ARG A 176 7.45 0.45 20.94
N VAL A 177 8.48 0.06 20.20
CA VAL A 177 8.31 -0.90 19.11
C VAL A 177 8.24 -2.30 19.73
N VAL A 178 7.16 -3.01 19.46
CA VAL A 178 6.92 -4.39 19.92
C VAL A 178 6.67 -5.24 18.68
N HIS A 179 7.01 -6.52 18.72
CA HIS A 179 6.85 -7.41 17.58
C HIS A 179 5.66 -8.35 17.80
N PHE A 180 4.68 -8.32 16.89
CA PHE A 180 3.63 -9.31 16.81
C PHE A 180 4.22 -10.62 16.28
N MET A 181 4.02 -11.71 17.05
CA MET A 181 4.60 -13.03 16.77
C MET A 181 6.13 -13.02 16.55
N GLY A 182 6.86 -12.04 17.11
CA GLY A 182 8.31 -11.90 16.95
C GLY A 182 8.78 -11.39 15.59
N LEU A 183 7.88 -11.10 14.65
CA LEU A 183 8.24 -10.73 13.27
C LEU A 183 7.76 -9.33 12.87
N LEU A 184 6.49 -9.00 13.14
CA LEU A 184 5.88 -7.79 12.59
C LEU A 184 5.90 -6.64 13.63
N PRO A 185 6.69 -5.57 13.43
CA PRO A 185 6.79 -4.50 14.40
C PRO A 185 5.54 -3.63 14.39
N TYR A 186 5.01 -3.32 15.57
CA TYR A 186 3.93 -2.36 15.78
C TYR A 186 4.27 -1.42 16.93
N VAL A 187 3.71 -0.21 16.90
CA VAL A 187 3.90 0.75 17.99
C VAL A 187 2.94 0.42 19.13
N LYS A 188 3.47 0.22 20.34
CA LYS A 188 2.71 0.21 21.59
C LYS A 188 2.95 1.50 22.35
N ILE A 189 1.89 2.24 22.63
CA ILE A 189 1.88 3.57 23.21
C ILE A 189 1.47 3.46 24.67
N GLN A 190 2.27 4.07 25.55
CA GLN A 190 1.85 4.36 26.91
C GLN A 190 1.50 5.85 27.00
N LYS A 191 0.21 6.13 27.16
CA LYS A 191 -0.28 7.49 27.38
C LYS A 191 0.02 7.87 28.84
N PRO A 192 0.51 9.08 29.13
CA PRO A 192 0.63 9.55 30.50
C PRO A 192 -0.73 9.46 31.18
N LYS A 193 -0.77 9.06 32.45
CA LYS A 193 -2.00 9.12 33.25
C LYS A 193 -2.44 10.58 33.22
N THR A 194 -3.63 10.85 32.71
CA THR A 194 -4.27 12.15 32.81
C THR A 194 -4.25 12.54 34.29
N GLN A 195 -3.59 13.65 34.63
CA GLN A 195 -3.77 14.29 35.94
C GLN A 195 -5.18 14.84 36.04
#